data_AF-X1D0Q6-F1
#
_entry.id   AF-X1D0Q6-F1
#
_cell.length_a   1.000
_cell.length_b   1.000
_cell.length_c   1.000
_cell.angle_alpha   90.00
_cell.angle_beta   90.00
_cell.angle_gamma   90.00
#
_symmetry.space_group_name_H-M   'P 1'
#
loop_
_entity.id
_entity.type
_entity.pdbx_description
1 polymer ?
#
loop_
_entity_poly.entity_id
_entity_poly.type
_entity_poly.pdbx_seq_one_letter_code
_entity_poly.pdbx_strand_id
1 'polypeptide(L)' 'TYLGGAELAFAGKGAFFREHGYTQVRGWKHWADLGYERFNDWGLSDSDLFEQAFAGGQGTVGVVHVHQRTAL' A
#
# COMPACT_ATOMS: atom_id res chain seq x y z
N THR A 1 -6.36 9.83 -5.11
CA THR A 1 -5.88 9.01 -3.98
C THR A 1 -4.38 8.91 -4.01
N TYR A 2 -3.74 8.89 -2.84
CA TYR A 2 -2.32 8.60 -2.65
C TYR A 2 -2.19 7.38 -1.72
N LEU A 3 -1.42 6.38 -2.16
CA LEU A 3 -1.05 5.19 -1.41
C LEU A 3 0.49 5.14 -1.35
N GLY A 4 1.06 5.14 -0.16
CA GLY A 4 2.50 5.02 0.02
C GLY A 4 2.84 4.08 1.17
N GLY A 5 3.98 3.39 1.07
CA GLY A 5 4.44 2.48 2.13
C GLY A 5 5.03 3.22 3.33
N ALA A 6 5.64 4.38 3.09
CA ALA A 6 6.34 5.17 4.10
C ALA A 6 5.40 6.02 4.98
N GLU A 7 5.95 6.53 6.08
CA GLU A 7 5.28 7.50 6.95
C GLU A 7 4.90 8.76 6.20
N LEU A 8 3.68 9.27 6.38
CA LEU A 8 3.22 10.48 5.67
C LEU A 8 4.00 11.75 6.05
N ALA A 9 4.58 11.78 7.25
CA ALA A 9 5.41 12.89 7.71
C ALA A 9 6.75 12.98 6.95
N PHE A 10 7.26 11.86 6.43
CA PHE A 10 8.50 11.86 5.65
C PHE A 10 8.36 12.77 4.42
N ALA A 11 9.27 13.75 4.32
CA ALA A 11 9.30 14.80 3.30
C ALA A 11 8.03 15.68 3.24
N GLY A 12 7.23 15.73 4.31
CA GLY A 12 6.02 16.58 4.35
C GLY A 12 4.91 16.20 3.38
N LYS A 13 5.03 15.06 2.69
CA LYS A 13 4.11 14.67 1.60
C LYS A 13 2.66 14.53 2.04
N GLY A 14 2.43 14.15 3.30
CA GLY A 14 1.09 14.04 3.87
C GLY A 14 0.34 15.38 3.90
N ALA A 15 1.02 16.48 4.23
CA ALA A 15 0.41 17.81 4.20
C ALA A 15 0.22 18.25 2.75
N PHE A 16 1.29 18.13 1.95
CA PHE A 16 1.27 18.46 0.52
C PHE A 16 0.09 17.83 -0.21
N PHE A 17 -0.12 16.51 -0.14
CA PHE A 17 -1.23 15.88 -0.87
C PHE A 17 -2.61 16.35 -0.39
N ARG A 18 -2.80 16.52 0.92
CA ARG A 18 -4.08 16.97 1.48
C ARG A 18 -4.42 18.40 1.04
N GLU A 19 -3.43 19.28 1.01
CA GLU A 19 -3.58 20.67 0.58
C GLU A 19 -3.80 20.78 -0.95
N HIS A 20 -3.41 19.76 -1.72
CA HIS A 20 -3.55 19.72 -3.18
C HIS A 20 -4.70 18.81 -3.65
N GLY A 21 -5.75 18.66 -2.83
CA GLY A 21 -7.01 18.06 -3.25
C GLY A 21 -7.08 16.52 -3.24
N TYR A 22 -6.08 15.85 -2.67
CA TYR A 22 -6.16 14.40 -2.48
C TYR A 22 -7.09 14.08 -1.31
N THR A 23 -8.20 13.38 -1.60
CA THR A 23 -9.22 13.00 -0.61
C THR A 23 -8.87 11.76 0.21
N GLN A 24 -7.99 10.91 -0.31
CA GLN A 24 -7.50 9.71 0.36
C GLN A 24 -5.98 9.72 0.31
N VAL A 25 -5.34 9.78 1.48
CA VAL A 25 -3.89 9.81 1.66
C VAL A 25 -3.52 8.79 2.72
N ARG A 26 -2.95 7.65 2.28
CA ARG A 26 -2.59 6.51 3.13
C ARG A 26 -1.06 6.34 3.15
N GLY A 27 -0.50 6.18 4.34
CA GLY A 27 0.92 5.90 4.58
C GLY A 27 1.10 4.77 5.57
N TRP A 28 2.33 4.53 6.05
CA TRP A 28 2.67 3.38 6.93
C TRP A 28 1.64 3.11 8.03
N LYS A 29 1.24 4.12 8.81
CA LYS A 29 0.25 3.97 9.88
C LYS A 29 -1.04 3.28 9.42
N HIS A 30 -1.55 3.61 8.24
CA HIS A 30 -2.76 2.99 7.71
C HIS A 30 -2.58 1.48 7.50
N TRP A 31 -1.42 1.06 6.97
CA TRP A 31 -1.12 -0.35 6.72
C TRP A 31 -0.89 -1.13 8.01
N ALA A 32 -0.17 -0.52 8.96
CA ALA A 32 0.01 -1.09 10.29
C ALA A 32 -1.32 -1.30 11.02
N ASP A 33 -2.25 -0.33 10.93
CA ASP A 33 -3.58 -0.43 11.51
C ASP A 33 -4.43 -1.55 10.84
N LEU A 34 -4.05 -2.00 9.62
CA LEU A 34 -4.65 -3.15 8.92
C LEU A 34 -3.91 -4.48 9.15
N GLY A 35 -2.85 -4.50 9.97
CA GLY A 35 -2.09 -5.70 10.30
C GLY A 35 -0.98 -6.05 9.31
N TYR A 36 -0.64 -5.16 8.38
CA TYR A 36 0.53 -5.36 7.53
C TYR A 36 1.83 -5.23 8.33
N GLU A 37 2.81 -6.05 7.95
CA GLU A 37 4.14 -5.99 8.52
C GLU A 37 5.04 -5.03 7.75
N ARG A 38 6.04 -4.50 8.45
CA ARG A 38 7.00 -3.55 7.88
C ARG A 38 8.06 -4.34 7.12
N PHE A 39 8.19 -4.11 5.81
CA PHE A 39 9.16 -4.81 4.98
C PHE A 39 10.60 -4.37 5.31
N ASN A 40 10.81 -3.07 5.51
CA ASN A 40 12.08 -2.46 5.95
C ASN A 40 11.84 -1.04 6.52
N ASP A 41 12.89 -0.26 6.72
CA ASP A 41 12.80 1.11 7.24
C ASP A 41 11.92 2.06 6.39
N TRP A 42 11.66 1.70 5.13
CA TRP A 42 10.81 2.45 4.19
C TRP A 42 9.32 2.12 4.28
N GLY A 43 8.92 1.07 5.01
CA GLY A 43 7.52 0.75 5.29
C GLY A 43 6.99 -0.48 4.55
N LEU A 44 5.78 -0.37 3.99
CA LEU A 44 5.13 -1.47 3.27
C LEU A 44 5.87 -1.83 1.97
N SER A 45 5.85 -3.11 1.59
CA SER A 45 6.47 -3.57 0.33
C SER A 45 5.74 -3.01 -0.91
N ASP A 46 6.45 -2.89 -2.03
CA ASP A 46 5.85 -2.47 -3.29
C ASP A 46 4.80 -3.48 -3.79
N SER A 47 5.03 -4.78 -3.58
CA SER A 47 4.08 -5.84 -3.93
C SER A 47 2.73 -5.63 -3.23
N ASP A 48 2.74 -5.44 -1.91
CA ASP A 48 1.51 -5.19 -1.14
C ASP A 48 0.86 -3.85 -1.54
N LEU A 49 1.66 -2.81 -1.79
CA LEU A 49 1.14 -1.53 -2.27
C LEU A 49 0.43 -1.66 -3.62
N PHE A 50 1.00 -2.43 -4.55
CA PHE A 50 0.38 -2.68 -5.84
C PHE A 50 -0.90 -3.52 -5.69
N GLU A 51 -0.91 -4.54 -4.85
CA GLU A 51 -2.14 -5.29 -4.54
C GLU A 51 -3.26 -4.36 -4.05
N GLN A 52 -2.93 -3.44 -3.14
CA GLN A 52 -3.89 -2.46 -2.63
C GLN A 52 -4.34 -1.46 -3.70
N ALA A 53 -3.44 -1.03 -4.57
CA ALA A 53 -3.75 -0.11 -5.67
C ALA A 53 -4.70 -0.77 -6.70
N PHE A 54 -4.49 -2.05 -7.01
CA PHE A 54 -5.32 -2.80 -7.96
C PHE A 54 -6.64 -3.25 -7.35
N ALA A 55 -6.66 -3.62 -6.07
CA ALA A 55 -7.89 -3.98 -5.35
C ALA A 55 -8.86 -2.80 -5.26
N GLY A 56 -8.35 -1.57 -5.13
CA GLY A 56 -9.16 -0.35 -5.19
C GLY A 56 -9.49 0.11 -6.62
N GLY A 57 -8.91 -0.53 -7.64
CA GLY A 57 -8.88 -0.07 -9.02
C GLY A 57 -10.02 -0.55 -9.91
N GLN A 58 -10.53 -1.78 -9.74
CA GLN A 58 -11.68 -2.30 -10.50
C GLN A 58 -12.45 -3.37 -9.73
N GLY A 59 -13.77 -3.43 -9.94
CA GLY A 59 -14.50 -4.66 -9.69
C GLY A 59 -13.79 -5.83 -10.38
N THR A 60 -13.72 -6.97 -9.68
CA THR A 60 -13.36 -8.28 -10.24
C THR A 60 -12.13 -8.33 -11.14
N VAL A 61 -10.93 -8.39 -10.55
CA VAL A 61 -9.85 -9.21 -11.12
C VAL A 61 -9.26 -10.05 -10.00
N GLY A 62 -9.66 -11.32 -9.94
CA GLY A 62 -9.03 -12.30 -9.06
C GLY A 62 -7.58 -12.50 -9.48
N VAL A 63 -6.65 -12.19 -8.59
CA VAL A 63 -5.26 -12.60 -8.75
C VAL A 63 -5.17 -14.06 -8.33
N VAL A 64 -4.83 -14.91 -9.30
CA VAL A 64 -4.53 -16.33 -9.09
C VAL A 64 -3.30 -16.42 -8.19
N HIS A 65 -3.47 -16.95 -6.98
CA HIS A 65 -2.34 -17.41 -6.17
C HIS A 65 -1.61 -18.53 -6.93
N VAL A 66 -0.44 -18.23 -7.50
CA VAL A 66 0.50 -19.28 -7.91
C VAL A 66 1.15 -19.81 -6.64
N HIS A 67 0.53 -20.81 -6.03
CA HIS A 67 1.25 -21.72 -5.14
C HIS A 67 2.16 -22.59 -5.99
N GLN A 68 3.47 -22.34 -5.92
CA GLN A 68 4.45 -23.31 -6.40
C GLN A 68 4.34 -24.56 -5.53
N ARG A 69 3.78 -25.64 -6.08
CA ARG A 69 3.92 -26.97 -5.50
C ARG A 69 5.31 -27.49 -5.84
N THR A 70 6.20 -27.48 -4.87
CA THR A 70 7.35 -28.38 -4.89
C THR A 70 6.81 -29.80 -4.69
N ALA A 71 6.85 -30.61 -5.74
CA ALA A 71 6.70 -32.06 -5.60
C ALA A 71 8.10 -32.65 -5.35
N LEU A 72 8.20 -33.45 -4.29
CA LEU A 72 9.32 -34.36 -4.01
C LEU A 72 9.39 -35.47 -5.07
#